data_AF-A0A2H0MS75-F1
#
_entry.id   AF-A0A2H0MS75-F1
#
_cell.length_a   1.000
_cell.length_b   1.000
_cell.length_c   1.000
_cell.angle_alpha   90.00
_cell.angle_beta   90.00
_cell.angle_gamma   90.00
#
_symmetry.space_group_name_H-M   'P 1'
#
loop_
_entity.id
_entity.type
_entity.pdbx_description
1 polymer ?
#
loop_
_entity_poly.entity_id
_entity_poly.type
_entity_poly.pdbx_seq_one_letter_code
_entity_poly.pdbx_strand_id
1 'polypeptide(L)'
;MGSYIIKHISASPSLIWVCLAMGFHIVNLALGAYAGFFKRSASVIKIHQWLYYAIVFCLAYFLILNQTHGKNTLWDYLVGLYFITVIPLSKRWDVLAHAFLSLVGLTLLPLLIILQM
;
A
#
# COMPACT_ATOMS: atom_id res chain seq x y z
N MET A 1 7.94 -17.45 21.44
CA MET A 1 7.30 -17.22 20.13
C MET A 1 7.50 -15.78 19.62
N GLY A 2 7.12 -14.75 20.39
CA GLY A 2 7.18 -13.34 19.94
C GLY A 2 8.56 -12.80 19.52
N SER A 3 9.64 -13.21 20.20
CA SER A 3 11.01 -12.77 19.84
C SER A 3 11.49 -13.30 18.50
N TYR A 4 11.04 -14.49 18.09
CA TYR A 4 11.38 -15.09 16.79
C TYR A 4 10.70 -14.34 15.65
N ILE A 5 9.42 -13.99 15.83
CA ILE A 5 8.61 -13.24 14.87
C ILE A 5 9.24 -11.89 14.58
N ILE A 6 9.57 -11.12 15.62
CA ILE A 6 10.16 -9.79 15.47
C ILE A 6 11.52 -9.89 14.76
N LYS A 7 12.37 -10.85 15.16
CA LYS A 7 13.68 -11.04 14.53
C LYS A 7 13.59 -11.38 13.04
N HIS A 8 12.62 -12.20 12.65
CA HIS A 8 12.40 -12.55 11.25
C HIS A 8 11.91 -11.33 10.43
N ILE A 9 10.93 -10.60 10.96
CA ILE A 9 10.39 -9.38 10.32
C ILE A 9 11.49 -8.34 10.14
N SER A 10 12.24 -8.03 11.20
CA SER A 10 13.32 -7.03 11.17
C SER A 10 14.49 -7.42 10.28
N ALA A 11 14.67 -8.71 9.98
CA ALA A 11 15.70 -9.19 9.07
C ALA A 11 15.26 -9.13 7.59
N SER A 12 14.00 -8.83 7.29
CA SER A 12 13.51 -8.77 5.91
C SER A 12 14.04 -7.53 5.18
N PRO A 13 14.82 -7.69 4.09
CA PRO A 13 15.34 -6.55 3.31
C PRO A 13 14.23 -5.72 2.67
N SER A 14 13.05 -6.30 2.46
CA SER A 14 11.90 -5.67 1.81
C SER A 14 10.99 -4.91 2.79
N LEU A 15 11.22 -5.03 4.11
CA LEU A 15 10.41 -4.40 5.16
C LEU A 15 10.29 -2.89 4.98
N ILE A 16 11.40 -2.22 4.65
CA ILE A 16 11.42 -0.75 4.52
C ILE A 16 10.45 -0.26 3.44
N TRP A 17 10.29 -1.02 2.35
CA TRP A 17 9.37 -0.67 1.26
C TRP A 17 7.91 -0.81 1.68
N VAL A 18 7.59 -1.82 2.49
CA VAL A 18 6.25 -2.00 3.05
C VAL A 18 5.94 -0.89 4.06
N CYS A 19 6.88 -0.55 4.94
CA CYS A 19 6.71 0.56 5.90
C CYS A 19 6.51 1.90 5.19
N LEU A 20 7.30 2.19 4.15
CA LEU A 20 7.14 3.40 3.34
C LEU A 20 5.79 3.41 2.61
N ALA A 21 5.39 2.28 2.01
CA ALA A 21 4.08 2.15 1.37
C ALA A 21 2.94 2.43 2.36
N MET A 22 3.01 1.90 3.58
CA MET A 22 2.02 2.18 4.63
C MET A 22 1.96 3.66 4.98
N GLY A 23 3.12 4.29 5.22
CA GLY A 23 3.20 5.71 5.54
C GLY A 23 2.61 6.59 4.45
N PHE A 24 3.03 6.39 3.19
CA PHE A 24 2.47 7.12 2.06
C PHE A 24 0.98 6.86 1.88
N HIS A 25 0.52 5.63 2.07
CA HIS A 25 -0.89 5.27 1.91
C HIS A 25 -1.79 5.89 2.98
N ILE A 26 -1.33 5.98 4.23
CA ILE A 26 -2.05 6.70 5.30
C ILE A 26 -2.22 8.17 4.94
N VAL A 27 -1.13 8.84 4.55
CA VAL A 27 -1.19 10.26 4.14
C VAL A 27 -2.09 10.42 2.92
N ASN A 28 -2.00 9.51 1.96
CA ASN A 28 -2.78 9.55 0.73
C ASN A 28 -4.28 9.37 0.99
N LEU A 29 -4.65 8.50 1.94
CA LEU A 29 -6.02 8.26 2.36
C LEU A 29 -6.61 9.49 3.06
N ALA A 30 -5.84 10.11 3.96
CA ALA A 30 -6.25 11.35 4.62
C ALA A 30 -6.47 12.50 3.61
N LEU A 31 -5.56 12.67 2.65
CA LEU A 31 -5.70 13.67 1.58
C LEU A 31 -6.88 13.36 0.64
N GLY A 32 -7.10 12.07 0.33
CA GLY A 32 -8.23 11.63 -0.47
C GLY A 32 -9.57 11.94 0.22
N ALA A 33 -9.68 11.64 1.51
CA ALA A 33 -10.85 11.98 2.31
C ALA A 33 -11.04 13.51 2.41
N TYR A 34 -9.97 14.26 2.65
CA TYR A 34 -10.03 15.72 2.69
C TYR A 34 -10.56 16.32 1.37
N ALA A 35 -10.06 15.84 0.23
CA ALA A 35 -10.50 16.28 -1.09
C ALA A 35 -11.93 15.82 -1.43
N GLY A 36 -12.38 14.70 -0.87
CA GLY A 36 -13.71 14.14 -1.07
C GLY A 36 -14.81 14.85 -0.27
N PHE A 37 -14.53 15.25 0.98
CA PHE A 37 -15.53 15.83 1.89
C PHE A 37 -15.43 17.34 2.11
N PHE A 38 -14.27 17.96 1.86
CA PHE A 38 -14.06 19.37 2.19
C PHE A 38 -13.68 20.20 0.97
N LYS A 39 -12.38 20.29 0.66
CA LYS A 39 -11.86 21.20 -0.38
C LYS A 39 -11.08 20.44 -1.43
N ARG A 40 -11.67 20.40 -2.62
CA ARG A 40 -11.06 19.79 -3.80
C ARG A 40 -10.23 20.81 -4.57
N SER A 41 -8.95 20.96 -4.21
CA SER A 41 -8.01 21.82 -4.96
C SER A 41 -7.15 21.00 -5.93
N ALA A 42 -6.74 21.63 -7.05
CA ALA A 42 -5.84 21.00 -8.01
C ALA A 42 -4.50 20.56 -7.39
N SER A 43 -3.99 21.33 -6.43
CA SER A 43 -2.75 20.99 -5.70
C SER A 43 -2.93 19.70 -4.88
N VAL A 44 -4.02 19.59 -4.11
CA VAL A 44 -4.31 18.39 -3.30
C VAL A 44 -4.47 17.15 -4.18
N ILE A 45 -5.18 17.27 -5.31
CA ILE A 45 -5.34 16.15 -6.25
C ILE A 45 -3.98 15.71 -6.82
N LYS A 46 -3.13 16.66 -7.20
CA LYS A 46 -1.77 16.34 -7.69
C LYS A 46 -0.94 15.62 -6.63
N ILE A 47 -0.94 16.10 -5.39
CA ILE A 47 -0.21 15.46 -4.29
C ILE A 47 -0.75 14.04 -4.03
N HIS A 48 -2.07 13.88 -4.01
CA HIS A 48 -2.72 12.56 -3.87
C HIS A 48 -2.32 11.59 -5.01
N GLN A 49 -2.20 12.08 -6.25
CA GLN A 49 -1.71 11.28 -7.37
C GLN A 49 -0.24 10.90 -7.22
N TRP A 50 0.62 11.84 -6.83
CA TRP A 50 2.04 11.57 -6.59
C TRP A 50 2.28 10.56 -5.47
N LEU A 51 1.53 10.67 -4.38
CA LEU A 51 1.58 9.69 -3.29
C LEU A 51 1.12 8.31 -3.75
N TYR A 52 0.06 8.24 -4.56
CA TYR A 52 -0.35 6.98 -5.17
C TYR A 52 0.77 6.33 -6.00
N TYR A 53 1.47 7.11 -6.84
CA TYR A 53 2.61 6.59 -7.59
C TYR A 53 3.76 6.16 -6.69
N ALA A 54 4.03 6.88 -5.61
CA ALA A 54 5.04 6.48 -4.62
C ALA A 54 4.69 5.14 -3.94
N ILE A 55 3.42 4.90 -3.62
CA ILE A 55 2.95 3.63 -3.04
C ILE A 55 3.14 2.48 -4.02
N VAL A 56 2.74 2.66 -5.28
CA VAL A 56 2.92 1.64 -6.33
C VAL A 56 4.41 1.38 -6.57
N PHE A 57 5.24 2.42 -6.54
CA PHE A 57 6.70 2.29 -6.63
C PHE A 57 7.27 1.46 -5.48
N CYS A 58 6.86 1.72 -4.24
CA CYS A 58 7.27 0.92 -3.08
C CYS A 58 6.87 -0.55 -3.24
N LEU A 59 5.65 -0.83 -3.71
CA LEU A 59 5.19 -2.20 -3.96
C LEU A 59 5.98 -2.89 -5.07
N ALA A 60 6.31 -2.18 -6.14
CA ALA A 60 7.16 -2.72 -7.21
C ALA A 60 8.55 -3.08 -6.70
N TYR A 61 9.19 -2.21 -5.92
CA TYR A 61 10.50 -2.49 -5.31
C TYR A 61 10.44 -3.63 -4.29
N PHE A 62 9.37 -3.71 -3.50
CA PHE A 62 9.11 -4.85 -2.63
C PHE A 62 9.10 -6.15 -3.44
N LEU A 63 8.31 -6.23 -4.52
CA LEU A 63 8.23 -7.43 -5.37
C LEU A 63 9.57 -7.79 -6.01
N ILE A 64 10.32 -6.79 -6.50
CA ILE A 64 11.65 -7.01 -7.11
C ILE A 64 12.62 -7.61 -6.10
N LEU A 65 12.76 -6.99 -4.92
CA LEU A 65 13.68 -7.49 -3.89
C LEU A 65 13.24 -8.84 -3.36
N ASN A 66 11.94 -9.07 -3.24
CA ASN A 66 11.44 -10.30 -2.69
C ASN A 66 11.53 -11.45 -3.72
N GLN A 67 11.49 -11.14 -5.02
CA GLN A 67 11.81 -12.08 -6.11
C GLN A 67 13.27 -12.53 -6.07
N THR A 68 14.22 -11.60 -5.87
CA THR A 68 15.66 -11.96 -5.85
C THR A 68 16.04 -12.86 -4.68
N HIS A 69 15.23 -12.89 -3.64
CA HIS A 69 15.40 -13.77 -2.47
C HIS A 69 14.50 -15.02 -2.53
N GLY A 70 13.76 -15.24 -3.62
CA GLY A 70 12.88 -16.41 -3.79
C GLY A 70 11.67 -16.44 -2.85
N LYS A 71 11.25 -15.28 -2.34
CA LYS A 71 10.21 -15.15 -1.29
C LYS A 71 8.84 -14.71 -1.81
N ASN A 72 8.71 -14.36 -3.07
CA ASN A 72 7.42 -13.95 -3.62
C ASN A 72 6.44 -15.11 -3.63
N THR A 73 5.28 -14.86 -3.04
CA THR A 73 4.13 -15.75 -3.01
C THR A 73 3.06 -15.23 -3.97
N LEU A 74 2.08 -16.07 -4.29
CA LEU A 74 0.90 -15.63 -5.04
C LEU A 74 0.19 -14.45 -4.34
N TRP A 75 0.18 -14.45 -3.00
CA TRP A 75 -0.42 -13.39 -2.20
C TRP A 75 0.21 -12.02 -2.47
N ASP A 76 1.54 -11.95 -2.57
CA ASP A 76 2.26 -10.70 -2.84
C ASP A 76 1.83 -10.07 -4.17
N TYR A 77 1.67 -10.91 -5.20
CA TYR A 77 1.19 -10.46 -6.52
C TYR A 77 -0.27 -10.03 -6.50
N LEU A 78 -1.13 -10.71 -5.75
CA LEU A 78 -2.55 -10.35 -5.61
C LEU A 78 -2.72 -8.99 -4.93
N VAL A 79 -1.95 -8.72 -3.87
CA VAL A 79 -1.96 -7.41 -3.21
C VAL A 79 -1.42 -6.34 -4.16
N GLY A 80 -0.33 -6.60 -4.89
CA GLY A 80 0.16 -5.68 -5.92
C GLY A 80 -0.89 -5.36 -6.98
N LEU A 81 -1.57 -6.39 -7.49
CA LEU A 81 -2.65 -6.24 -8.47
C LEU A 81 -3.83 -5.44 -7.90
N TYR A 82 -4.21 -5.66 -6.65
CA TYR A 82 -5.26 -4.91 -5.95
C TYR A 82 -4.96 -3.40 -5.96
N PHE A 83 -3.72 -3.01 -5.64
CA PHE A 83 -3.32 -1.61 -5.63
C PHE A 83 -3.28 -0.97 -7.02
N ILE A 84 -2.97 -1.73 -8.07
CA ILE A 84 -2.89 -1.23 -9.46
C ILE A 84 -4.27 -1.18 -10.13
N THR A 85 -5.20 -2.05 -9.74
CA THR A 85 -6.50 -2.19 -10.41
C THR A 85 -7.67 -1.69 -9.55
N VAL A 86 -7.92 -2.34 -8.41
CA VAL A 86 -9.12 -2.10 -7.59
C VAL A 86 -9.13 -0.68 -7.03
N ILE A 87 -8.01 -0.20 -6.48
CA ILE A 87 -7.93 1.14 -5.89
C ILE A 87 -8.18 2.23 -6.95
N PRO A 88 -7.52 2.25 -8.13
CA PRO A 88 -7.81 3.24 -9.16
C PRO A 88 -9.22 3.15 -9.74
N LEU A 89 -9.73 1.93 -9.97
CA LEU A 89 -11.07 1.73 -10.54
C LEU A 89 -12.16 2.24 -9.59
N SER A 90 -11.99 2.04 -8.28
CA SER A 90 -12.94 2.51 -7.29
C SER A 90 -13.08 4.04 -7.21
N LYS A 91 -12.14 4.81 -7.77
CA LYS A 91 -12.28 6.29 -7.89
C LYS A 91 -13.47 6.73 -8.75
N ARG A 92 -13.99 5.82 -9.59
CA ARG A 92 -15.17 6.07 -10.43
C ARG A 92 -16.49 5.84 -9.69
N TRP A 93 -16.43 5.27 -8.49
CA TRP A 93 -17.58 5.02 -7.63
C TRP A 93 -17.77 6.19 -6.67
N ASP A 94 -18.57 5.99 -5.62
CA ASP A 94 -18.71 6.97 -4.55
C ASP A 94 -17.43 7.10 -3.69
N VAL A 95 -17.25 8.29 -3.10
CA VAL A 95 -16.10 8.63 -2.25
C VAL A 95 -15.96 7.68 -1.07
N LEU A 96 -17.06 7.27 -0.43
CA LEU A 96 -17.02 6.34 0.71
C LEU A 96 -16.54 4.96 0.28
N ALA A 97 -17.00 4.47 -0.87
CA ALA A 97 -16.58 3.18 -1.39
C ALA A 97 -15.08 3.16 -1.72
N HIS A 98 -14.57 4.24 -2.34
CA HIS A 98 -13.14 4.39 -2.61
C HIS A 98 -12.30 4.45 -1.32
N ALA A 99 -12.77 5.19 -0.31
CA ALA A 99 -12.09 5.30 0.98
C ALA A 99 -12.07 3.95 1.71
N PHE A 100 -13.18 3.21 1.70
CA PHE A 100 -13.28 1.87 2.28
C PHE A 100 -12.30 0.90 1.60
N LEU A 101 -12.29 0.84 0.26
CA LEU A 101 -11.36 -0.04 -0.47
C LEU A 101 -9.89 0.38 -0.25
N SER A 102 -9.63 1.66 -0.05
CA SER A 102 -8.30 2.15 0.32
C SER A 102 -7.91 1.72 1.74
N LEU A 103 -8.84 1.70 2.70
CA LEU A 103 -8.62 1.15 4.05
C LEU A 103 -8.32 -0.35 4.00
N VAL A 104 -9.06 -1.12 3.20
CA VAL A 104 -8.77 -2.54 2.97
C VAL A 104 -7.34 -2.69 2.45
N GLY A 105 -6.96 -1.90 1.43
CA GLY A 105 -5.59 -1.87 0.91
C GLY A 105 -4.55 -1.59 2.01
N LEU A 106 -4.82 -0.65 2.92
CA LEU A 106 -3.93 -0.36 4.05
C LEU A 106 -3.72 -1.57 4.96
N THR A 107 -4.79 -2.32 5.24
CA THR A 107 -4.70 -3.53 6.07
C THR A 107 -3.97 -4.69 5.40
N LEU A 108 -3.94 -4.74 4.06
CA LEU A 108 -3.21 -5.77 3.31
C LEU A 108 -1.70 -5.57 3.35
N LEU A 109 -1.21 -4.32 3.43
CA LEU A 109 0.22 -4.01 3.43
C LEU A 109 1.03 -4.72 4.53
N PRO A 110 0.66 -4.68 5.82
CA PRO A 110 1.42 -5.42 6.85
C PRO A 110 1.37 -6.95 6.65
N LEU A 111 0.32 -7.48 6.03
CA LEU A 111 0.21 -8.92 5.74
C LEU A 111 1.25 -9.39 4.72
N LEU A 112 1.78 -8.50 3.87
CA LEU A 112 2.88 -8.80 2.95
C LEU A 112 4.14 -9.27 3.67
N ILE A 113 4.35 -8.85 4.92
CA ILE A 113 5.52 -9.27 5.71
C ILE A 113 5.15 -10.38 6.69
N ILE A 114 3.98 -10.30 7.32
CA ILE A 114 3.56 -11.28 8.34
C ILE A 114 3.33 -12.66 7.73
N LEU A 115 2.85 -12.76 6.48
CA LEU A 115 2.58 -14.04 5.82
C LEU A 115 3.81 -14.65 5.13
N GLN A 116 4.96 -13.98 5.17
CA GLN A 116 6.23 -14.51 4.63
C GLN A 116 7.00 -15.40 5.62
N MET A 117 6.34 -15.78 6.72
CA MET A 117 6.89 -16.63 7.79
C MET A 117 6.91 -18.11 7.44
#